data_AF-A0A5C7ZPU6-F1
#
_entry.id   AF-A0A5C7ZPU6-F1
#
_cell.length_a   1.000
_cell.length_b   1.000
_cell.length_c   1.000
_cell.angle_alpha   90.00
_cell.angle_beta   90.00
_cell.angle_gamma   90.00
#
_symmetry.space_group_name_H-M   'P 1'
#
loop_
_entity.id
_entity.type
_entity.pdbx_description
1 polymer ?
#
loop_
_entity_poly.entity_id
_entity_poly.type
_entity_poly.pdbx_seq_one_letter_code
_entity_poly.pdbx_strand_id
1 'polypeptide(L)'
;MEPRDLSAAVRFYCGKEHAGAHDALADVEATADVLLAQLEKYPEALQGDVGFLGEFSGDRQRSPDAAGKLKFDEKGTICLSFGKYANWPLETIGRNDPGYLQWFMTKAELPGSTLAIMRDVLASA
;
A
#
# COMPACT_ATOMS: atom_id res chain seq x y z
N MET A 1 11.61 27.38 5.31
CA MET A 1 11.37 25.96 5.00
C MET A 1 10.24 25.93 3.99
N GLU A 2 10.41 25.28 2.84
CA GLU A 2 9.34 25.22 1.83
C GLU A 2 8.13 24.40 2.35
N PRO A 3 6.90 24.76 1.96
CA PRO A 3 5.71 24.00 2.34
C PRO A 3 5.78 22.55 1.84
N ARG A 4 5.28 21.63 2.65
CA ARG A 4 5.19 20.18 2.33
C ARG A 4 3.74 19.80 2.06
N ASP A 5 3.14 20.49 1.10
CA ASP A 5 1.76 20.24 0.64
C ASP A 5 1.72 19.98 -0.87
N LEU A 6 0.59 19.45 -1.34
CA LEU A 6 0.40 19.08 -2.73
C LEU A 6 0.51 20.30 -3.66
N SER A 7 -0.02 21.45 -3.26
CA SER A 7 0.03 22.68 -4.05
C SER A 7 1.47 23.15 -4.30
N ALA A 8 2.33 23.10 -3.28
CA ALA A 8 3.75 23.39 -3.42
C ALA A 8 4.45 22.39 -4.34
N ALA A 9 4.12 21.10 -4.24
CA ALA A 9 4.67 20.07 -5.12
C ALA A 9 4.26 20.28 -6.58
N VAL A 10 2.99 20.58 -6.86
CA VAL A 10 2.50 20.86 -8.23
C VAL A 10 3.22 22.07 -8.82
N ARG A 11 3.40 23.15 -8.04
CA ARG A 11 4.16 24.33 -8.50
C ARG A 11 5.61 23.98 -8.83
N PHE A 12 6.28 23.20 -7.98
CA PHE A 12 7.69 22.88 -8.13
C PHE A 12 7.99 21.86 -9.25
N TYR A 13 7.16 20.83 -9.38
CA TYR A 13 7.38 19.73 -10.33
C TYR A 13 6.69 19.97 -11.66
N CYS A 14 5.48 20.51 -11.65
CA CYS A 14 4.65 20.65 -12.84
C CYS A 14 4.60 22.09 -13.39
N GLY A 15 5.16 23.07 -12.68
CA GLY A 15 5.20 24.47 -13.11
C GLY A 15 3.82 25.13 -13.24
N LYS A 16 2.80 24.59 -12.56
CA LYS A 16 1.41 25.07 -12.61
C LYS A 16 0.83 25.25 -11.21
N GLU A 17 -0.32 25.93 -11.13
CA GLU A 17 -1.10 26.04 -9.89
C GLU A 17 -1.98 24.80 -9.69
N HIS A 18 -2.17 24.39 -8.43
CA HIS A 18 -3.12 23.34 -8.09
C HIS A 18 -4.55 23.90 -8.05
N ALA A 19 -5.23 23.85 -9.19
CA ALA A 19 -6.61 24.29 -9.32
C ALA A 19 -7.56 23.24 -8.71
N GLY A 20 -8.49 23.68 -7.86
CA GLY A 20 -9.46 22.78 -7.24
C GLY A 20 -8.94 21.99 -6.04
N ALA A 21 -7.91 22.48 -5.34
CA ALA A 21 -7.42 21.86 -4.11
C ALA A 21 -8.57 21.53 -3.13
N HIS A 22 -8.52 20.34 -2.53
CA HIS A 22 -9.57 19.73 -1.70
C HIS A 22 -10.77 19.14 -2.45
N ASP A 23 -10.74 19.13 -3.79
CA ASP A 23 -11.56 18.21 -4.59
C ASP A 23 -10.84 16.89 -4.79
N ALA A 24 -11.53 15.77 -4.56
CA ALA A 24 -10.91 14.45 -4.57
C ALA A 24 -10.34 14.07 -5.95
N LEU A 25 -11.00 14.45 -7.05
CA LEU A 25 -10.50 14.13 -8.38
C LEU A 25 -9.29 15.02 -8.71
N ALA A 26 -9.40 16.32 -8.43
CA ALA A 26 -8.30 17.25 -8.65
C ALA A 26 -7.04 16.86 -7.87
N ASP A 27 -7.18 16.44 -6.60
CA ASP A 27 -6.05 16.02 -5.76
C ASP A 27 -5.40 14.71 -6.28
N VAL A 28 -6.20 13.78 -6.81
CA VAL A 28 -5.69 12.53 -7.42
C VAL A 28 -4.92 12.82 -8.71
N GLU A 29 -5.47 13.66 -9.60
CA GLU A 29 -4.81 14.04 -10.85
C GLU A 29 -3.52 14.82 -10.59
N ALA A 30 -3.55 15.78 -9.67
CA ALA A 30 -2.36 16.54 -9.26
C ALA A 30 -1.27 15.64 -8.67
N THR A 31 -1.66 14.64 -7.88
CA THR A 31 -0.71 13.66 -7.31
C THR A 31 -0.07 12.81 -8.39
N ALA A 32 -0.85 12.36 -9.38
CA ALA A 32 -0.34 11.59 -10.52
C ALA A 32 0.66 12.42 -11.35
N ASP A 33 0.32 13.68 -11.65
CA ASP A 33 1.20 14.59 -12.39
C ASP A 33 2.52 14.83 -11.66
N VAL A 34 2.47 15.02 -10.33
CA VAL A 34 3.66 15.20 -9.50
C VAL A 34 4.54 13.95 -9.54
N LEU A 35 3.96 12.75 -9.41
CA LEU A 35 4.71 11.50 -9.47
C LEU A 35 5.42 11.35 -10.83
N LEU A 36 4.71 11.58 -11.93
CA LEU A 36 5.28 11.49 -13.28
C LEU A 36 6.42 12.50 -13.47
N ALA A 37 6.22 13.75 -13.06
CA ALA A 37 7.25 14.78 -13.12
C ALA A 37 8.47 14.46 -12.23
N GLN A 38 8.29 13.80 -11.09
CA GLN A 38 9.40 13.31 -10.27
C GLN A 38 10.23 12.25 -11.00
N LEU A 39 9.58 11.29 -11.66
CA LEU A 39 10.26 10.26 -12.46
C LEU A 39 11.09 10.87 -13.59
N GLU A 40 10.54 11.87 -14.29
CA GLU A 40 11.24 12.59 -15.36
C GLU A 40 12.41 13.43 -14.85
N LYS A 41 12.25 14.07 -13.68
CA LYS A 41 13.26 14.97 -13.11
C LYS A 41 14.44 14.23 -12.49
N TYR A 42 14.22 13.01 -11.99
CA TYR A 42 15.24 12.23 -11.29
C TYR A 42 15.46 10.83 -11.91
N PRO A 43 15.79 10.72 -13.20
CA PRO A 43 15.91 9.43 -13.89
C PRO A 43 17.05 8.55 -13.37
N GLU A 44 18.06 9.17 -12.73
CA GLU A 44 19.20 8.47 -12.12
C GLU A 44 18.87 7.92 -10.71
N ALA A 45 17.79 8.39 -10.07
CA ALA A 45 17.43 8.02 -8.70
C ALA A 45 16.09 7.32 -8.58
N LEU A 46 15.17 7.52 -9.54
CA LEU A 46 13.84 6.94 -9.55
C LEU A 46 13.61 6.09 -10.80
N GLN A 47 12.98 4.94 -10.62
CA GLN A 47 12.53 4.06 -11.70
C GLN A 47 11.01 4.09 -11.79
N GLY A 48 10.47 4.12 -13.01
CA GLY A 48 9.02 4.02 -13.27
C GLY A 48 8.48 2.60 -13.12
N ASP A 49 8.92 1.89 -12.08
CA ASP A 49 8.52 0.51 -11.77
C ASP A 49 7.80 0.46 -10.42
N VAL A 50 6.66 -0.22 -10.38
CA VAL A 50 5.81 -0.28 -9.18
C VAL A 50 6.53 -0.99 -8.03
N GLY A 51 7.30 -2.04 -8.31
CA GLY A 51 8.05 -2.77 -7.30
C GLY A 51 9.14 -1.91 -6.68
N PHE A 52 9.94 -1.25 -7.51
CA PHE A 52 10.97 -0.31 -7.07
C PHE A 52 10.38 0.83 -6.24
N LEU A 53 9.33 1.50 -6.73
CA LEU A 53 8.73 2.65 -6.04
C LEU A 53 8.11 2.24 -4.70
N GLY A 54 7.51 1.05 -4.62
CA GLY A 54 6.99 0.50 -3.37
C GLY A 54 8.10 0.25 -2.35
N GLU A 55 9.21 -0.36 -2.77
CA GLU A 55 10.37 -0.58 -1.91
C GLU A 55 11.01 0.75 -1.46
N PHE A 56 11.22 1.68 -2.40
CA PHE A 56 11.77 3.02 -2.15
C PHE A 56 10.91 3.81 -1.16
N SER A 57 9.58 3.67 -1.24
CA SER A 57 8.62 4.35 -0.35
C SER A 57 8.43 3.64 1.00
N GLY A 58 9.12 2.52 1.23
CA GLY A 58 9.07 1.78 2.49
C GLY A 58 7.82 0.92 2.66
N ASP A 59 7.21 0.41 1.59
CA ASP A 59 5.99 -0.44 1.66
C ASP A 59 6.14 -1.63 2.61
N ARG A 60 7.33 -2.22 2.67
CA ARG A 60 7.61 -3.38 3.54
C ARG A 60 7.79 -3.01 5.02
N GLN A 61 7.97 -1.73 5.34
CA GLN A 61 7.99 -1.20 6.71
C GLN A 61 6.59 -0.81 7.20
N ARG A 62 5.63 -0.70 6.29
CA ARG A 62 4.23 -0.40 6.60
C ARG A 62 3.43 -1.71 6.69
N SER A 63 2.30 -1.65 7.38
CA SER A 63 1.37 -2.77 7.38
C SER A 63 0.85 -2.98 5.94
N PRO A 64 0.81 -4.23 5.44
CA PRO A 64 0.25 -4.53 4.12
C PRO A 64 -1.23 -4.19 4.03
N ASP A 65 -1.92 -3.99 5.16
CA ASP A 65 -3.36 -3.79 5.17
C ASP A 65 -3.79 -2.58 6.02
N ALA A 66 -4.88 -1.94 5.62
CA ALA A 66 -5.40 -0.77 6.31
C ALA A 66 -5.97 -1.07 7.70
N ALA A 67 -6.35 -2.33 7.98
CA ALA A 67 -6.91 -2.73 9.27
C ALA A 67 -5.84 -3.13 10.31
N GLY A 68 -4.55 -3.12 9.93
CA GLY A 68 -3.43 -3.48 10.79
C GLY A 68 -3.46 -4.94 11.26
N LYS A 69 -4.18 -5.81 10.56
CA LYS A 69 -4.38 -7.23 10.88
C LYS A 69 -3.31 -8.12 10.27
N LEU A 70 -2.63 -7.60 9.27
CA LEU A 70 -1.59 -8.25 8.51
C LEU A 70 -0.26 -7.52 8.73
N LYS A 71 0.83 -8.24 8.52
CA LYS A 71 2.19 -7.71 8.52
C LYS A 71 3.10 -8.50 7.59
N PHE A 72 4.18 -7.87 7.16
CA PHE A 72 5.27 -8.59 6.52
C PHE A 72 6.19 -9.22 7.58
N ASP A 73 6.66 -10.44 7.32
CA ASP A 73 7.82 -11.00 8.02
C ASP A 73 9.14 -10.49 7.40
N GLU A 74 10.28 -10.95 7.91
CA GLU A 74 11.61 -10.57 7.42
C GLU A 74 11.84 -10.94 5.94
N LYS A 75 11.10 -11.92 5.42
CA LYS A 75 11.16 -12.38 4.03
C LYS A 75 10.15 -11.65 3.14
N GLY A 76 9.25 -10.86 3.71
CA GLY A 76 8.14 -10.20 3.01
C GLY A 76 6.91 -11.06 2.82
N THR A 77 6.82 -12.18 3.52
CA THR A 77 5.62 -13.02 3.53
C THR A 77 4.54 -12.33 4.35
N ILE A 78 3.30 -12.37 3.86
CA ILE A 78 2.17 -11.78 4.58
C ILE A 78 1.73 -12.73 5.70
N CYS A 79 1.79 -12.24 6.93
CA CYS A 79 1.47 -12.94 8.16
C CYS A 79 0.37 -12.23 8.93
N LEU A 80 -0.33 -12.95 9.82
CA LEU A 80 -1.19 -12.28 10.80
C LEU A 80 -0.36 -11.50 11.81
N SER A 81 -0.82 -10.29 12.16
CA SER A 81 -0.17 -9.45 13.15
C SER A 81 -0.52 -9.83 14.60
N PHE A 82 -1.59 -10.63 14.81
CA PHE A 82 -2.19 -10.87 16.13
C PHE A 82 -2.88 -12.25 16.23
N GLY A 83 -3.35 -12.58 17.44
CA GLY A 83 -4.20 -13.74 17.70
C GLY A 83 -3.45 -15.07 17.81
N LYS A 84 -4.21 -16.18 17.75
CA LYS A 84 -3.69 -17.56 17.86
C LYS A 84 -2.53 -17.85 16.90
N TYR A 85 -2.62 -17.30 15.70
CA TYR A 85 -1.67 -17.48 14.61
C TYR A 85 -0.82 -16.24 14.35
N ALA A 86 -0.57 -15.41 15.38
CA ALA A 86 0.32 -14.25 15.24
C ALA A 86 1.69 -14.67 14.68
N ASN A 87 2.20 -13.91 13.71
CA ASN A 87 3.44 -14.16 12.95
C ASN A 87 3.39 -15.33 11.96
N TRP A 88 2.27 -16.03 11.82
CA TRP A 88 2.19 -17.15 10.87
C TRP A 88 1.79 -16.64 9.48
N PRO A 89 2.43 -17.16 8.40
CA PRO A 89 2.02 -16.87 7.03
C PRO A 89 0.58 -17.25 6.77
N LEU A 90 -0.14 -16.41 6.01
CA LEU A 90 -1.54 -16.69 5.65
C LEU A 90 -1.68 -18.03 4.92
N GLU A 91 -0.75 -18.36 4.03
CA GLU A 91 -0.73 -19.64 3.30
C GLU A 91 -0.64 -20.84 4.26
N THR A 92 0.24 -20.76 5.27
CA THR A 92 0.42 -21.81 6.27
C THR A 92 -0.85 -22.00 7.10
N ILE A 93 -1.53 -20.92 7.46
CA ILE A 93 -2.81 -21.00 8.18
C ILE A 93 -3.89 -21.56 7.25
N GLY A 94 -3.96 -21.12 5.99
CA GLY A 94 -4.92 -21.59 5.01
C GLY A 94 -4.82 -23.09 4.73
N ARG A 95 -3.60 -23.65 4.69
CA ARG A 95 -3.37 -25.09 4.51
C ARG A 95 -3.71 -25.92 5.76
N ASN A 96 -3.41 -25.41 6.95
CA ASN A 96 -3.54 -26.17 8.21
C ASN A 96 -4.87 -25.97 8.94
N ASP A 97 -5.48 -24.79 8.84
CA ASP A 97 -6.76 -24.41 9.46
C ASP A 97 -7.51 -23.39 8.57
N PRO A 98 -8.01 -23.82 7.39
CA PRO A 98 -8.74 -22.93 6.49
C PRO A 98 -10.02 -22.36 7.12
N GLY A 99 -10.64 -23.10 8.05
CA GLY A 99 -11.83 -22.68 8.77
C GLY A 99 -11.60 -21.42 9.60
N TYR A 100 -10.43 -21.31 10.24
CA TYR A 100 -10.05 -20.09 10.95
C TYR A 100 -10.00 -18.86 10.04
N LEU A 101 -9.36 -18.96 8.85
CA LEU A 101 -9.31 -17.83 7.92
C LEU A 101 -10.68 -17.51 7.34
N GLN A 102 -11.50 -18.52 7.02
CA GLN A 102 -12.86 -18.27 6.54
C GLN A 102 -13.71 -17.56 7.58
N TRP A 103 -13.65 -18.00 8.85
CA TRP A 103 -14.31 -17.32 9.95
C TRP A 103 -13.80 -15.88 10.09
N PHE A 104 -12.48 -15.69 10.08
CA PHE A 104 -11.86 -14.38 10.25
C PHE A 104 -12.29 -13.41 9.12
N MET A 105 -12.19 -13.85 7.86
CA MET A 105 -12.58 -13.05 6.69
C MET A 105 -14.09 -12.76 6.63
N THR A 106 -14.93 -13.57 7.29
CA THR A 106 -16.40 -13.39 7.27
C THR A 106 -16.92 -12.62 8.49
N LYS A 107 -16.26 -12.72 9.65
CA LYS A 107 -16.77 -12.23 10.93
C LYS A 107 -16.04 -11.01 11.49
N ALA A 108 -14.81 -10.73 11.04
CA ALA A 108 -14.01 -9.64 11.59
C ALA A 108 -14.27 -8.26 10.94
N GLU A 109 -15.32 -8.12 10.12
CA GLU A 109 -15.70 -6.87 9.42
C GLU A 109 -14.50 -6.12 8.82
N LEU A 110 -13.68 -6.85 8.04
CA LEU A 110 -12.45 -6.31 7.48
C LEU A 110 -12.75 -5.38 6.28
N PRO A 111 -11.95 -4.31 6.09
CA PRO A 111 -12.01 -3.49 4.88
C PRO A 111 -11.83 -4.35 3.62
N GLY A 112 -12.49 -3.93 2.53
CA GLY A 112 -12.41 -4.64 1.24
C GLY A 112 -10.98 -4.81 0.72
N SER A 113 -10.10 -3.83 0.99
CA SER A 113 -8.68 -3.90 0.64
C SER A 113 -7.93 -5.02 1.40
N THR A 114 -8.15 -5.15 2.71
CA THR A 114 -7.59 -6.26 3.51
C THR A 114 -8.09 -7.62 3.01
N LEU A 115 -9.39 -7.72 2.72
CA LEU A 115 -9.98 -8.96 2.18
C LEU A 115 -9.41 -9.34 0.82
N ALA A 116 -9.17 -8.35 -0.06
CA ALA A 116 -8.57 -8.59 -1.37
C ALA A 116 -7.16 -9.18 -1.24
N ILE A 117 -6.31 -8.61 -0.37
CA ILE A 117 -4.96 -9.12 -0.11
C ILE A 117 -5.01 -10.57 0.39
N MET A 118 -5.87 -10.85 1.37
CA MET A 118 -5.99 -12.20 1.92
C MET A 118 -6.44 -13.22 0.85
N ARG A 119 -7.37 -12.85 -0.03
CA ARG A 119 -7.82 -13.72 -1.12
C ARG A 119 -6.72 -13.99 -2.13
N ASP A 120 -5.95 -12.96 -2.50
CA ASP A 120 -4.87 -13.06 -3.48
C ASP A 120 -3.75 -13.99 -3.00
N VAL A 121 -3.32 -13.84 -1.74
CA VAL A 121 -2.34 -14.74 -1.11
C VAL A 121 -2.85 -16.18 -1.09
N LEU A 122 -4.11 -16.40 -0.72
CA LEU A 122 -4.68 -17.75 -0.64
C LEU A 122 -4.97 -18.39 -2.01
N ALA A 123 -5.16 -17.60 -3.06
CA ALA A 123 -5.31 -18.10 -4.43
C ALA A 123 -3.98 -18.52 -5.06
N SER A 124 -2.87 -17.98 -4.55
CA SER A 124 -1.51 -18.23 -5.03
C SER A 124 -0.78 -19.35 -4.27
N ALA A 125 -1.42 -19.90 -3.23
CA ALA A 125 -0.87 -20.89 -2.30
C ALA A 125 -1.29 -22.33 -2.61
#